data_AF-A0A7J7QPF8-F1
#
_entry.id   AF-A0A7J7QPF8-F1
#
_cell.length_a   1.000
_cell.length_b   1.000
_cell.length_c   1.000
_cell.angle_alpha   90.00
_cell.angle_beta   90.00
_cell.angle_gamma   90.00
#
_symmetry.space_group_name_H-M   'P 1'
#
loop_
_entity.id
_entity.type
_entity.pdbx_description
1 polymer ?
#
loop_
_entity_poly.entity_id
_entity_poly.type
_entity_poly.pdbx_seq_one_letter_code
_entity_poly.pdbx_strand_id
1 'polypeptide(L)'
;MRSACLVLAGLLLAALAAPSAAYQKGQWIRGRATFYGGTESLVQSYKARGIESFGIIEHGSCGYTLSDGTLAYQRDMYAALADTNFDYPGSCGRCYEVRCKTGLVEDRGAPVSITQFYYLAKVNSNVQDTYGRSFPGNPREGDQLQYVKCWDDARSIFIRVGDSCPCQQKKPDNTTQPQFWCCGGANHMDLNYWAFEKLAHPVYGVIGVEYRPVHCQSRQPLDPVPGFVSPFIYRNDLGAGWGWRPYNSKNTVIQAAGEGLDGSVATCLTSSNGGAVVFNVRDGYKPGYQPFAKAERLDFWIKSNTKSSDVYASSTPKGLPPALKVFLMNDEKNQWCNKEVMLKDVKWVARRGDYYKYQLPLSMFECTEGSSAQSITNINRVDIANANERDADYCIDEMVLVSQGSSGSSGGDELQQQQQQQQQQQQQQQATAADMYGFDSPAFQP
;
A
#
# COMPACT_ATOMS: atom_id res chain seq x y z
N MET A 1 73.21 27.78 16.56
CA MET A 1 72.32 26.71 17.03
C MET A 1 71.01 26.84 16.27
N ARG A 2 70.66 25.82 15.48
CA ARG A 2 69.56 25.87 14.49
C ARG A 2 68.21 25.53 15.14
N SER A 3 67.21 26.33 14.79
CA SER A 3 65.79 26.19 15.12
C SER A 3 65.20 24.85 14.69
N ALA A 4 64.32 24.28 15.52
CA ALA A 4 63.36 23.26 15.14
C ALA A 4 61.99 23.66 15.69
N CYS A 5 61.13 24.17 14.82
CA CYS A 5 59.70 24.35 15.07
C CYS A 5 59.02 22.97 14.97
N LEU A 6 58.41 22.51 16.07
CA LEU A 6 57.45 21.41 16.03
C LEU A 6 56.12 21.95 15.49
N VAL A 7 55.68 21.40 14.36
CA VAL A 7 54.32 21.58 13.83
C VAL A 7 53.44 20.51 14.46
N LEU A 8 52.50 20.92 15.33
CA LEU A 8 51.38 20.09 15.76
C LEU A 8 50.40 19.93 14.58
N ALA A 9 50.39 18.76 13.95
CA ALA A 9 49.33 18.37 13.03
C ALA A 9 48.11 17.91 13.86
N GLY A 10 47.03 18.69 13.79
CA GLY A 10 45.77 18.38 14.45
C GLY A 10 45.14 17.10 13.89
N LEU A 11 44.83 16.17 14.79
CA LEU A 11 43.87 15.10 14.53
C LEU A 11 42.49 15.73 14.28
N LEU A 12 42.06 15.77 13.02
CA LEU A 12 40.64 15.87 12.69
C LEU A 12 39.97 14.60 13.24
N LEU A 13 39.21 14.75 14.33
CA LEU A 13 38.19 13.78 14.69
C LEU A 13 37.16 13.75 13.56
N ALA A 14 37.24 12.72 12.71
CA ALA A 14 36.09 12.24 11.98
C ALA A 14 35.03 11.84 13.01
N ALA A 15 34.07 12.73 13.25
CA ALA A 15 32.83 12.36 13.90
C ALA A 15 32.14 11.35 13.00
N LEU A 16 32.42 10.07 13.25
CA LEU A 16 31.63 8.96 12.77
C LEU A 16 30.19 9.28 13.14
N ALA A 17 29.38 9.66 12.15
CA ALA A 17 27.95 9.67 12.29
C ALA A 17 27.57 8.29 12.81
N ALA A 18 27.14 8.22 14.07
CA ALA A 18 26.64 6.97 14.62
C ALA A 18 25.60 6.43 13.63
N PRO A 19 25.68 5.16 13.21
CA PRO A 19 24.63 4.58 12.37
C PRO A 19 23.32 4.87 13.09
N SER A 20 22.41 5.57 12.41
CA SER A 20 21.04 5.75 12.89
C SER A 20 20.57 4.38 13.35
N ALA A 21 20.22 4.25 14.63
CA ALA A 21 19.87 2.96 15.22
C ALA A 21 18.88 2.27 14.30
N ALA A 22 19.31 1.19 13.65
CA ALA A 22 18.50 0.53 12.65
C ALA A 22 17.25 0.00 13.34
N TYR A 23 16.08 0.41 12.86
CA TYR A 23 14.82 -0.08 13.40
C TYR A 23 14.75 -1.60 13.26
N GLN A 24 14.34 -2.28 14.33
CA GLN A 24 14.30 -3.74 14.40
C GLN A 24 12.92 -4.30 14.04
N LYS A 25 12.87 -5.55 13.58
CA LYS A 25 11.62 -6.29 13.37
C LYS A 25 10.68 -6.18 14.58
N GLY A 26 9.44 -5.78 14.34
CA GLY A 26 8.42 -5.68 15.38
C GLY A 26 8.56 -4.53 16.36
N GLN A 27 9.58 -3.68 16.20
CA GLN A 27 9.72 -2.43 16.95
C GLN A 27 8.58 -1.48 16.62
N TRP A 28 7.97 -0.91 17.65
CA TRP A 28 7.01 0.18 17.53
C TRP A 28 7.73 1.48 17.20
N ILE A 29 7.31 2.12 16.11
CA ILE A 29 7.80 3.40 15.63
C ILE A 29 6.84 4.47 16.12
N ARG A 30 7.38 5.54 16.73
CA ARG A 30 6.56 6.69 17.11
C ARG A 30 6.21 7.52 15.89
N GLY A 31 4.97 7.99 15.86
CA GLY A 31 4.49 8.92 14.86
C GLY A 31 3.26 9.65 15.36
N ARG A 32 2.58 10.26 14.40
CA ARG A 32 1.28 10.90 14.58
C ARG A 32 0.35 10.48 13.46
N ALA A 33 -0.94 10.64 13.71
CA ALA A 33 -1.95 10.45 12.70
C ALA A 33 -2.96 11.59 12.71
N THR A 34 -3.33 12.06 11.52
CA THR A 34 -4.59 12.78 11.31
C THR A 34 -5.58 11.85 10.63
N PHE A 35 -6.73 12.38 10.17
CA PHE A 35 -7.65 11.60 9.37
C PHE A 35 -8.14 12.34 8.13
N TYR A 36 -8.60 11.53 7.17
CA TYR A 36 -9.26 11.97 5.95
C TYR A 36 -10.54 11.13 5.71
N GLY A 37 -11.44 11.65 4.89
CA GLY A 37 -12.83 11.23 4.83
C GLY A 37 -13.64 11.63 6.07
N GLY A 38 -14.85 11.08 6.18
CA GLY A 38 -15.74 11.33 7.31
C GLY A 38 -17.20 11.12 6.95
N THR A 39 -18.05 11.08 7.96
CA THR A 39 -19.51 11.13 7.75
C THR A 39 -19.94 12.51 7.31
N GLU A 40 -21.07 12.59 6.61
CA GLU A 40 -21.67 13.89 6.26
C GLU A 40 -21.92 14.76 7.50
N SER A 41 -22.37 14.15 8.61
CA SER A 41 -22.57 14.84 9.90
C SER A 41 -21.30 15.51 10.44
N LEU A 42 -20.16 14.80 10.40
CA LEU A 42 -18.87 15.37 10.79
C LEU A 42 -18.50 16.56 9.91
N VAL A 43 -18.59 16.39 8.58
CA VAL A 43 -18.22 17.43 7.62
C VAL A 43 -19.08 18.68 7.80
N GLN A 44 -20.38 18.51 8.00
CA GLN A 44 -21.30 19.63 8.24
C GLN A 44 -20.99 20.36 9.55
N SER A 45 -20.58 19.62 10.59
CA SER A 45 -20.18 20.20 11.89
C SER A 45 -18.95 21.11 11.79
N TYR A 46 -18.15 20.96 10.73
CA TYR A 46 -16.93 21.74 10.49
C TYR A 46 -16.88 22.41 9.12
N LYS A 47 -18.04 22.71 8.52
CA LYS A 47 -18.14 23.30 7.17
C LYS A 47 -17.29 24.55 6.94
N ALA A 48 -17.00 25.31 8.00
CA ALA A 48 -16.14 26.49 7.95
C ALA A 48 -14.68 26.18 7.59
N ARG A 49 -14.25 24.93 7.76
CA ARG A 49 -12.95 24.43 7.27
C ARG A 49 -12.92 24.28 5.75
N GLY A 50 -14.08 24.10 5.12
CA GLY A 50 -14.26 23.68 3.73
C GLY A 50 -14.67 22.21 3.66
N ILE A 51 -15.75 21.91 2.92
CA ILE A 51 -16.30 20.55 2.78
C ILE A 51 -15.24 19.59 2.20
N GLU A 52 -14.41 20.08 1.28
CA GLU A 52 -13.33 19.31 0.64
C GLU A 52 -12.12 19.09 1.56
N SER A 53 -12.02 19.79 2.69
CA SER A 53 -10.83 19.78 3.54
C SER A 53 -10.65 18.54 4.41
N PHE A 54 -11.60 17.61 4.33
CA PHE A 54 -11.48 16.26 4.88
C PHE A 54 -10.98 15.25 3.84
N GLY A 55 -10.90 15.62 2.55
CA GLY A 55 -10.45 14.71 1.49
C GLY A 55 -11.44 13.60 1.15
N ILE A 56 -11.17 12.90 0.07
CA ILE A 56 -11.88 11.70 -0.38
C ILE A 56 -10.98 10.49 -0.22
N ILE A 57 -11.56 9.29 -0.06
CA ILE A 57 -10.78 8.07 0.15
C ILE A 57 -10.54 7.35 -1.17
N GLU A 58 -11.52 7.47 -2.06
CA GLU A 58 -11.48 7.04 -3.43
C GLU A 58 -10.40 7.82 -4.22
N HIS A 59 -9.84 7.19 -5.24
CA HIS A 59 -8.82 7.75 -6.13
C HIS A 59 -7.48 8.08 -5.46
N GLY A 60 -7.18 7.45 -4.33
CA GLY A 60 -5.88 7.52 -3.69
C GLY A 60 -4.73 7.13 -4.63
N SER A 61 -3.53 7.61 -4.34
CA SER A 61 -2.37 7.53 -5.22
C SER A 61 -1.86 6.10 -5.49
N CYS A 62 -2.31 5.10 -4.72
CA CYS A 62 -2.04 3.68 -5.00
C CYS A 62 -3.08 3.03 -5.91
N GLY A 63 -4.21 3.70 -6.19
CA GLY A 63 -5.19 3.36 -7.22
C GLY A 63 -6.25 2.32 -6.85
N TYR A 64 -6.49 2.06 -5.57
CA TYR A 64 -7.40 0.99 -5.11
C TYR A 64 -8.89 1.34 -5.17
N THR A 65 -9.30 2.03 -6.23
CA THR A 65 -10.69 2.39 -6.52
C THR A 65 -11.14 1.64 -7.76
N LEU A 66 -12.29 0.99 -7.64
CA LEU A 66 -12.90 0.19 -8.70
C LEU A 66 -13.65 1.10 -9.68
N SER A 67 -14.02 0.56 -10.83
CA SER A 67 -14.73 1.32 -11.86
C SER A 67 -16.10 1.84 -11.43
N ASP A 68 -16.72 1.23 -10.41
CA ASP A 68 -17.98 1.69 -9.81
C ASP A 68 -17.80 2.77 -8.73
N GLY A 69 -16.56 3.22 -8.51
CA GLY A 69 -16.21 4.21 -7.49
C GLY A 69 -16.03 3.62 -6.09
N THR A 70 -16.23 2.33 -5.89
CA THR A 70 -16.03 1.70 -4.57
C THR A 70 -14.55 1.41 -4.29
N LEU A 71 -14.25 1.17 -3.01
CA LEU A 71 -12.91 0.79 -2.57
C LEU A 71 -12.71 -0.72 -2.68
N ALA A 72 -11.51 -1.13 -3.07
CA ALA A 72 -11.15 -2.54 -3.15
C ALA A 72 -11.05 -3.23 -1.78
N TYR A 73 -10.82 -2.47 -0.71
CA TYR A 73 -10.72 -2.98 0.67
C TYR A 73 -11.73 -2.30 1.60
N GLN A 74 -11.85 -2.79 2.83
CA GLN A 74 -12.69 -2.16 3.84
C GLN A 74 -12.20 -0.73 4.12
N ARG A 75 -13.14 0.22 4.22
CA ARG A 75 -12.86 1.66 4.39
C ARG A 75 -11.92 1.94 5.56
N ASP A 76 -12.17 1.30 6.69
CA ASP A 76 -11.41 1.41 7.94
C ASP A 76 -10.01 0.75 7.91
N MET A 77 -9.60 0.21 6.76
CA MET A 77 -8.24 -0.27 6.54
C MET A 77 -7.39 0.75 5.79
N TYR A 78 -7.92 1.83 5.22
CA TYR A 78 -7.10 2.73 4.40
C TYR A 78 -6.31 3.75 5.23
N ALA A 79 -5.08 4.02 4.78
CA ALA A 79 -4.31 5.17 5.21
C ALA A 79 -3.54 5.81 4.05
N ALA A 80 -3.25 7.11 4.17
CA ALA A 80 -2.30 7.82 3.34
C ALA A 80 -0.97 8.01 4.11
N LEU A 81 0.13 7.52 3.55
CA LEU A 81 1.43 7.65 4.20
C LEU A 81 2.14 8.94 3.76
N ALA A 82 2.76 9.68 4.68
CA ALA A 82 3.49 10.88 4.31
C ALA A 82 4.71 10.58 3.44
N ASP A 83 4.88 11.36 2.37
CA ASP A 83 6.00 11.20 1.42
C ASP A 83 7.37 11.52 2.02
N THR A 84 7.40 12.14 3.20
CA THR A 84 8.61 12.41 3.98
C THR A 84 8.95 11.31 5.00
N ASN A 85 8.08 10.32 5.20
CA ASN A 85 8.39 9.19 6.06
C ASN A 85 9.55 8.37 5.49
N PHE A 86 10.40 7.83 6.36
CA PHE A 86 11.55 7.03 5.94
C PHE A 86 11.15 5.74 5.19
N ASP A 87 9.97 5.21 5.47
CA ASP A 87 9.40 3.99 4.88
C ASP A 87 8.34 4.27 3.80
N TYR A 88 8.21 5.53 3.35
CA TYR A 88 7.38 5.87 2.21
C TYR A 88 7.77 5.15 0.90
N PRO A 89 9.07 4.93 0.59
CA PRO A 89 9.43 4.16 -0.59
C PRO A 89 8.89 2.74 -0.53
N GLY A 90 8.21 2.33 -1.58
CA GLY A 90 7.47 1.08 -1.71
C GLY A 90 6.29 0.97 -0.76
N SER A 91 5.68 2.07 -0.33
CA SER A 91 4.62 2.03 0.68
C SER A 91 3.28 1.48 0.18
N CYS A 92 2.92 1.67 -1.09
CA CYS A 92 1.62 1.23 -1.61
C CYS A 92 1.33 -0.23 -1.30
N GLY A 93 0.17 -0.52 -0.72
CA GLY A 93 -0.25 -1.88 -0.43
C GLY A 93 0.47 -2.54 0.76
N ARG A 94 1.46 -1.88 1.38
CA ARG A 94 1.99 -2.33 2.67
C ARG A 94 0.94 -2.17 3.76
N CYS A 95 1.02 -3.03 4.76
CA CYS A 95 0.16 -2.98 5.93
C CYS A 95 0.94 -2.64 7.20
N TYR A 96 0.25 -1.97 8.11
CA TYR A 96 0.78 -1.58 9.40
C TYR A 96 -0.20 -1.94 10.50
N GLU A 97 0.35 -2.36 11.62
CA GLU A 97 -0.37 -2.35 12.89
C GLU A 97 -0.15 -0.99 13.53
N VAL A 98 -1.24 -0.34 13.95
CA VAL A 98 -1.23 1.02 14.50
C VAL A 98 -1.98 1.02 15.82
N ARG A 99 -1.39 1.62 16.85
CA ARG A 99 -2.06 1.87 18.14
C ARG A 99 -1.97 3.33 18.54
N CYS A 100 -2.98 3.77 19.27
CA CYS A 100 -3.02 5.11 19.83
C CYS A 100 -2.06 5.23 21.02
N LYS A 101 -1.56 6.43 21.28
CA LYS A 101 -0.77 6.73 22.47
C LYS A 101 -1.35 7.91 23.22
N THR A 102 -1.91 7.64 24.40
CA THR A 102 -2.39 8.70 25.31
C THR A 102 -1.23 9.59 25.73
N GLY A 103 -1.44 10.91 25.71
CA GLY A 103 -0.42 11.88 26.07
C GLY A 103 -0.37 13.10 25.17
N LEU A 104 0.72 13.84 25.27
CA LEU A 104 1.04 14.94 24.37
C LEU A 104 1.38 14.40 22.99
N VAL A 105 0.80 14.98 21.95
CA VAL A 105 1.20 14.72 20.57
C VAL A 105 2.51 15.45 20.31
N GLU A 106 3.49 14.75 19.74
CA GLU A 106 4.82 15.31 19.46
C GLU A 106 5.00 15.56 17.95
N ASP A 107 5.65 16.68 17.62
CA ASP A 107 6.19 17.00 16.31
C ASP A 107 7.60 17.59 16.47
N ARG A 108 8.55 17.18 15.62
CA ARG A 108 9.93 17.69 15.65
C ARG A 108 10.57 17.67 17.06
N GLY A 109 10.24 16.65 17.86
CA GLY A 109 10.75 16.49 19.23
C GLY A 109 10.15 17.43 20.27
N ALA A 110 9.05 18.12 19.94
CA ALA A 110 8.35 19.03 20.84
C ALA A 110 6.84 18.75 20.87
N PRO A 111 6.13 19.07 21.98
CA PRO A 111 4.67 19.03 22.01
C PRO A 111 4.03 19.93 20.95
N VAL A 112 3.00 19.41 20.30
CA VAL A 112 2.19 20.13 19.32
C VAL A 112 1.33 21.18 20.04
N SER A 113 1.33 22.41 19.52
CA SER A 113 0.43 23.46 19.96
C SER A 113 -0.89 23.44 19.18
N ILE A 114 -2.02 23.58 19.87
CA ILE A 114 -3.36 23.65 19.23
C ILE A 114 -3.56 24.91 18.39
N THR A 115 -2.62 25.87 18.43
CA THR A 115 -2.65 27.07 17.57
C THR A 115 -1.99 26.87 16.21
N GLN A 116 -1.30 25.74 16.00
CA GLN A 116 -0.56 25.43 14.76
C GLN A 116 -1.43 24.84 13.64
N PHE A 117 -2.65 24.41 13.96
CA PHE A 117 -3.55 23.74 13.02
C PHE A 117 -5.01 24.09 13.31
N TYR A 118 -5.91 23.63 12.44
CA TYR A 118 -7.35 23.83 12.62
C TYR A 118 -7.89 22.92 13.75
N TYR A 119 -7.86 23.43 14.98
CA TYR A 119 -8.26 22.71 16.19
C TYR A 119 -9.80 22.55 16.27
N LEU A 120 -10.28 21.34 15.97
CA LEU A 120 -11.71 21.05 15.82
C LEU A 120 -12.52 21.25 17.10
N ALA A 121 -11.97 20.94 18.27
CA ALA A 121 -12.69 21.07 19.54
C ALA A 121 -13.11 22.52 19.85
N LYS A 122 -12.32 23.51 19.41
CA LYS A 122 -12.67 24.94 19.54
C LYS A 122 -13.86 25.34 18.66
N VAL A 123 -14.08 24.62 17.56
CA VAL A 123 -15.18 24.88 16.63
C VAL A 123 -16.45 24.20 17.12
N ASN A 124 -16.37 22.91 17.39
CA ASN A 124 -17.48 22.13 17.92
C ASN A 124 -16.95 20.88 18.63
N SER A 125 -17.05 20.83 19.94
CA SER A 125 -16.66 19.68 20.77
C SER A 125 -17.80 18.69 21.04
N ASN A 126 -19.04 19.03 20.67
CA ASN A 126 -20.24 18.22 20.95
C ASN A 126 -20.53 17.18 19.86
N VAL A 127 -19.66 17.09 18.84
CA VAL A 127 -19.79 16.08 17.79
C VAL A 127 -19.60 14.69 18.40
N GLN A 128 -20.50 13.77 18.10
CA GLN A 128 -20.34 12.35 18.40
C GLN A 128 -19.70 11.63 17.22
N ASP A 129 -18.91 10.60 17.52
CA ASP A 129 -18.42 9.67 16.49
C ASP A 129 -19.49 8.66 16.05
N THR A 130 -19.15 7.74 15.14
CA THR A 130 -20.15 6.79 14.61
C THR A 130 -20.62 5.75 15.62
N TYR A 131 -19.93 5.62 16.75
CA TYR A 131 -20.31 4.78 17.87
C TYR A 131 -21.14 5.54 18.93
N GLY A 132 -21.48 6.81 18.67
CA GLY A 132 -22.23 7.66 19.60
C GLY A 132 -21.42 8.13 20.80
N ARG A 133 -20.09 8.01 20.77
CA ARG A 133 -19.23 8.43 21.89
C ARG A 133 -19.00 9.93 21.82
N SER A 134 -18.97 10.58 22.98
CA SER A 134 -18.65 12.00 23.10
C SER A 134 -17.15 12.25 23.17
N PHE A 135 -16.72 13.45 22.77
CA PHE A 135 -15.33 13.89 22.91
C PHE A 135 -14.89 13.90 24.38
N PRO A 136 -13.82 13.17 24.75
CA PRO A 136 -13.37 13.08 26.15
C PRO A 136 -12.61 14.32 26.64
N GLY A 137 -12.43 15.35 25.79
CA GLY A 137 -11.75 16.60 26.14
C GLY A 137 -10.24 16.58 25.87
N ASN A 138 -9.62 17.77 25.89
CA ASN A 138 -8.17 17.95 25.86
C ASN A 138 -7.68 18.53 27.20
N PRO A 139 -7.16 17.69 28.12
CA PRO A 139 -6.72 18.12 29.46
C PRO A 139 -5.62 19.19 29.47
N ARG A 140 -4.92 19.42 28.36
CA ARG A 140 -3.82 20.41 28.24
C ARG A 140 -4.20 21.58 27.35
N GLU A 141 -5.48 21.77 27.06
CA GLU A 141 -5.99 22.90 26.26
C GLU A 141 -5.65 24.26 26.90
N GLY A 142 -5.67 24.36 28.24
CA GLY A 142 -5.28 25.59 28.96
C GLY A 142 -3.82 26.00 28.74
N ASP A 143 -2.94 25.04 28.46
CA ASP A 143 -1.53 25.29 28.10
C ASP A 143 -1.33 25.43 26.58
N GLN A 144 -2.42 25.45 25.82
CA GLN A 144 -2.42 25.44 24.35
C GLN A 144 -1.74 24.22 23.73
N LEU A 145 -1.72 23.08 24.43
CA LEU A 145 -1.09 21.85 23.95
C LEU A 145 -2.13 20.82 23.51
N GLN A 146 -1.78 20.03 22.50
CA GLN A 146 -2.59 18.90 22.06
C GLN A 146 -2.31 17.69 22.94
N TYR A 147 -3.22 17.40 23.88
CA TYR A 147 -3.23 16.15 24.64
C TYR A 147 -4.38 15.26 24.17
N VAL A 148 -4.08 13.99 23.95
CA VAL A 148 -5.02 12.98 23.47
C VAL A 148 -5.24 11.92 24.53
N LYS A 149 -6.51 11.57 24.75
CA LYS A 149 -6.92 10.37 25.48
C LYS A 149 -7.43 9.34 24.47
N CYS A 150 -6.71 8.25 24.34
CA CYS A 150 -7.13 7.12 23.51
C CYS A 150 -8.32 6.40 24.14
N TRP A 151 -9.08 5.66 23.33
CA TRP A 151 -10.14 4.80 23.86
C TRP A 151 -9.56 3.64 24.68
N ASP A 152 -8.47 3.07 24.18
CA ASP A 152 -7.71 1.99 24.80
C ASP A 152 -6.28 2.03 24.25
N ASP A 153 -5.29 2.27 25.12
CA ASP A 153 -3.87 2.33 24.74
C ASP A 153 -3.29 0.95 24.35
N ALA A 154 -3.95 -0.15 24.72
CA ALA A 154 -3.55 -1.51 24.36
C ALA A 154 -4.12 -1.94 23.00
N ARG A 155 -5.19 -1.29 22.54
CA ARG A 155 -5.86 -1.64 21.28
C ARG A 155 -5.05 -1.17 20.07
N SER A 156 -4.87 -2.07 19.12
CA SER A 156 -4.34 -1.77 17.80
C SER A 156 -5.38 -2.01 16.69
N ILE A 157 -5.13 -1.39 15.54
CA ILE A 157 -5.84 -1.62 14.29
C ILE A 157 -4.84 -1.99 13.18
N PHE A 158 -5.34 -2.57 12.10
CA PHE A 158 -4.55 -2.93 10.94
C PHE A 158 -4.98 -2.08 9.76
N ILE A 159 -4.03 -1.39 9.16
CA ILE A 159 -4.26 -0.54 7.99
C ILE A 159 -3.40 -1.00 6.82
N ARG A 160 -3.76 -0.54 5.63
CA ARG A 160 -3.10 -0.70 4.33
C ARG A 160 -2.92 0.70 3.74
N VAL A 161 -1.72 0.97 3.24
CA VAL A 161 -1.45 2.22 2.53
C VAL A 161 -2.12 2.18 1.16
N GLY A 162 -3.15 3.01 0.98
CA GLY A 162 -3.86 3.16 -0.28
C GLY A 162 -3.67 4.52 -0.94
N ASP A 163 -3.01 5.44 -0.26
CA ASP A 163 -2.78 6.80 -0.73
C ASP A 163 -1.46 7.37 -0.17
N SER A 164 -1.13 8.58 -0.57
CA SER A 164 0.02 9.37 -0.12
C SER A 164 -0.46 10.69 0.48
N CYS A 165 0.18 11.10 1.57
CA CYS A 165 0.06 12.45 2.15
C CYS A 165 1.26 13.25 1.62
N PRO A 166 1.13 13.99 0.50
CA PRO A 166 2.28 14.67 -0.08
C PRO A 166 2.64 15.90 0.77
N CYS A 167 3.92 16.08 1.09
CA CYS A 167 4.38 17.30 1.76
C CYS A 167 4.03 18.53 0.93
N GLN A 168 4.16 18.46 -0.39
CA GLN A 168 3.81 19.55 -1.29
C GLN A 168 2.44 19.29 -1.93
N GLN A 169 1.40 19.98 -1.44
CA GLN A 169 0.05 19.88 -2.01
C GLN A 169 -0.11 20.87 -3.16
N LYS A 170 -0.46 20.33 -4.33
CA LYS A 170 -0.82 21.13 -5.50
C LYS A 170 -2.29 21.56 -5.41
N LYS A 171 -2.54 22.86 -5.56
CA LYS A 171 -3.89 23.45 -5.57
C LYS A 171 -4.49 23.49 -6.98
N PRO A 172 -5.82 23.70 -7.10
CA PRO A 172 -6.49 23.86 -8.38
C PRO A 172 -5.92 24.99 -9.24
N ASP A 173 -5.38 26.04 -8.62
CA ASP A 173 -4.71 27.17 -9.29
C ASP A 173 -3.25 26.86 -9.70
N ASN A 174 -2.84 25.59 -9.63
CA ASN A 174 -1.50 25.11 -9.97
C ASN A 174 -0.39 25.61 -9.02
N THR A 175 -0.73 26.29 -7.92
CA THR A 175 0.23 26.64 -6.86
C THR A 175 0.49 25.44 -5.95
N THR A 176 1.60 25.49 -5.21
CA THR A 176 1.98 24.44 -4.28
C THR A 176 2.12 25.01 -2.88
N GLN A 177 1.59 24.31 -1.88
CA GLN A 177 1.75 24.67 -0.48
C GLN A 177 2.25 23.48 0.36
N PRO A 178 3.10 23.73 1.37
CA PRO A 178 3.49 22.69 2.30
C PRO A 178 2.29 22.27 3.18
N GLN A 179 2.12 20.96 3.37
CA GLN A 179 1.17 20.40 4.33
C GLN A 179 1.86 20.19 5.67
N PHE A 180 1.38 20.89 6.70
CA PHE A 180 1.99 20.87 8.04
C PHE A 180 2.25 19.46 8.56
N TRP A 181 1.29 18.54 8.40
CA TRP A 181 1.40 17.19 8.93
C TRP A 181 2.25 16.24 8.07
N CYS A 182 2.13 16.33 6.74
CA CYS A 182 2.89 15.49 5.81
C CYS A 182 4.36 15.93 5.67
N CYS A 183 4.73 17.15 6.06
CA CYS A 183 6.07 17.71 5.89
C CYS A 183 6.96 17.53 7.12
N GLY A 184 7.74 16.44 7.14
CA GLY A 184 8.85 16.25 8.08
C GLY A 184 8.46 16.25 9.56
N GLY A 185 9.48 16.22 10.42
CA GLY A 185 9.27 16.12 11.87
C GLY A 185 9.08 14.68 12.33
N ALA A 186 7.92 14.37 12.90
CA ALA A 186 7.59 12.99 13.26
C ALA A 186 6.97 12.26 12.07
N ASN A 187 7.12 10.93 12.02
CA ASN A 187 6.45 10.11 11.01
C ASN A 187 4.94 10.34 11.07
N HIS A 188 4.31 10.42 9.90
CA HIS A 188 2.91 10.81 9.77
C HIS A 188 2.12 9.88 8.85
N MET A 189 0.86 9.62 9.20
CA MET A 189 -0.11 8.99 8.31
C MET A 189 -1.49 9.64 8.48
N ASP A 190 -2.22 9.81 7.39
CA ASP A 190 -3.65 10.09 7.47
C ASP A 190 -4.38 8.77 7.52
N LEU A 191 -4.97 8.46 8.66
CA LEU A 191 -5.87 7.31 8.77
C LEU A 191 -7.20 7.67 8.10
N ASN A 192 -7.87 6.70 7.51
CA ASN A 192 -9.28 6.92 7.20
C ASN A 192 -10.04 7.27 8.51
N TYR A 193 -10.99 8.20 8.46
CA TYR A 193 -11.89 8.54 9.58
C TYR A 193 -12.39 7.31 10.35
N TRP A 194 -12.87 6.26 9.66
CA TRP A 194 -13.39 5.05 10.29
C TRP A 194 -12.30 4.19 10.97
N ALA A 195 -11.05 4.32 10.53
CA ALA A 195 -9.90 3.72 11.20
C ALA A 195 -9.51 4.55 12.43
N PHE A 196 -9.44 5.88 12.27
CA PHE A 196 -9.08 6.83 13.31
C PHE A 196 -10.01 6.74 14.52
N GLU A 197 -11.33 6.72 14.29
CA GLU A 197 -12.31 6.73 15.38
C GLU A 197 -12.22 5.48 16.27
N LYS A 198 -11.67 4.37 15.77
CA LYS A 198 -11.41 3.17 16.60
C LYS A 198 -10.31 3.40 17.63
N LEU A 199 -9.41 4.35 17.38
CA LEU A 199 -8.25 4.66 18.22
C LEU A 199 -8.55 5.81 19.20
N ALA A 200 -9.14 6.90 18.71
CA ALA A 200 -9.47 8.08 19.51
C ALA A 200 -10.63 8.87 18.89
N HIS A 201 -11.18 9.83 19.62
CA HIS A 201 -12.28 10.64 19.12
C HIS A 201 -11.85 11.57 17.96
N PRO A 202 -12.57 11.62 16.81
CA PRO A 202 -12.19 12.45 15.65
C PRO A 202 -12.04 13.95 15.93
N VAL A 203 -12.74 14.49 16.93
CA VAL A 203 -12.60 15.90 17.38
C VAL A 203 -11.16 16.26 17.79
N TYR A 204 -10.31 15.30 18.13
CA TYR A 204 -8.89 15.60 18.34
C TYR A 204 -8.19 16.15 17.09
N GLY A 205 -8.64 15.76 15.89
CA GLY A 205 -8.03 16.13 14.61
C GLY A 205 -6.71 15.39 14.34
N VAL A 206 -5.82 15.37 15.34
CA VAL A 206 -4.50 14.71 15.32
C VAL A 206 -4.27 13.92 16.61
N ILE A 207 -3.65 12.76 16.49
CA ILE A 207 -3.26 11.88 17.61
C ILE A 207 -1.81 11.43 17.55
N GLY A 208 -1.25 11.13 18.71
CA GLY A 208 0.00 10.39 18.82
C GLY A 208 -0.27 8.91 18.56
N VAL A 209 0.56 8.28 17.75
CA VAL A 209 0.46 6.85 17.45
C VAL A 209 1.81 6.17 17.60
N GLU A 210 1.73 4.86 17.79
CA GLU A 210 2.84 3.95 17.56
C GLU A 210 2.41 2.97 16.47
N TYR A 211 3.30 2.71 15.51
CA TYR A 211 3.00 1.81 14.40
C TYR A 211 4.18 0.90 14.07
N ARG A 212 3.90 -0.21 13.40
CA ARG A 212 4.93 -1.12 12.89
C ARG A 212 4.45 -1.82 11.61
N PRO A 213 5.35 -2.11 10.66
CA PRO A 213 4.99 -2.85 9.46
C PRO A 213 4.60 -4.29 9.82
N VAL A 214 3.58 -4.80 9.15
CA VAL A 214 3.11 -6.17 9.30
C VAL A 214 2.76 -6.77 7.95
N HIS A 215 2.75 -8.09 7.89
CA HIS A 215 2.21 -8.79 6.74
C HIS A 215 0.68 -8.63 6.69
N CYS A 216 0.13 -8.23 5.56
CA CYS A 216 -1.29 -7.87 5.44
C CYS A 216 -2.27 -8.99 5.86
N GLN A 217 -1.93 -10.25 5.58
CA GLN A 217 -2.79 -11.40 5.88
C GLN A 217 -2.49 -12.01 7.26
N SER A 218 -1.27 -12.52 7.46
CA SER A 218 -0.85 -13.15 8.73
C SER A 218 -0.67 -12.19 9.91
N ARG A 219 -0.65 -10.86 9.67
CA ARG A 219 -0.46 -9.81 10.69
C ARG A 219 0.86 -9.89 11.45
N GLN A 220 1.79 -10.71 10.99
CA GLN A 220 3.09 -10.87 11.63
C GLN A 220 3.96 -9.63 11.40
N PRO A 221 4.72 -9.16 12.41
CA PRO A 221 5.61 -8.01 12.25
C PRO A 221 6.71 -8.25 11.23
N LEU A 222 7.12 -7.18 10.56
CA LEU A 222 8.16 -7.18 9.53
C LEU A 222 9.28 -6.19 9.87
N ASP A 223 10.36 -6.24 9.09
CA ASP A 223 11.42 -5.25 9.16
C ASP A 223 10.96 -3.91 8.55
N PRO A 224 11.18 -2.78 9.23
CA PRO A 224 10.76 -1.47 8.75
C PRO A 224 11.69 -0.84 7.72
N VAL A 225 12.96 -1.23 7.65
CA VAL A 225 13.91 -0.70 6.67
C VAL A 225 14.87 -1.77 6.13
N PRO A 226 15.14 -1.78 4.80
CA PRO A 226 14.28 -1.20 3.78
C PRO A 226 12.93 -1.92 3.86
N GLY A 227 11.83 -1.17 3.91
CA GLY A 227 10.49 -1.78 3.91
C GLY A 227 10.38 -2.78 2.77
N PHE A 228 9.60 -3.84 2.96
CA PHE A 228 9.55 -4.93 2.00
C PHE A 228 8.72 -4.56 0.76
N VAL A 229 9.21 -4.94 -0.42
CA VAL A 229 8.44 -4.96 -1.68
C VAL A 229 8.34 -6.42 -2.10
N SER A 230 7.11 -6.91 -2.22
CA SER A 230 6.83 -8.29 -2.56
C SER A 230 7.29 -8.60 -3.99
N PRO A 231 7.97 -9.74 -4.24
CA PRO A 231 8.21 -10.20 -5.60
C PRO A 231 6.91 -10.60 -6.31
N PHE A 232 5.90 -11.04 -5.55
CA PHE A 232 4.53 -11.17 -6.07
C PHE A 232 3.95 -9.79 -6.25
N ILE A 233 3.65 -9.45 -7.50
CA ILE A 233 2.91 -8.26 -7.88
C ILE A 233 1.43 -8.50 -7.56
N TYR A 234 0.93 -9.68 -7.92
CA TYR A 234 -0.45 -10.09 -7.68
C TYR A 234 -0.53 -11.61 -7.45
N ARG A 235 -1.18 -12.02 -6.36
CA ARG A 235 -1.55 -13.42 -6.06
C ARG A 235 -2.72 -13.41 -5.09
N ASN A 236 -3.93 -13.69 -5.57
CA ASN A 236 -5.20 -13.52 -4.86
C ASN A 236 -5.50 -12.09 -4.36
N ASP A 237 -4.47 -11.30 -4.16
CA ASP A 237 -4.46 -9.94 -3.67
C ASP A 237 -3.21 -9.23 -4.23
N LEU A 238 -3.21 -7.91 -4.15
CA LEU A 238 -2.06 -7.11 -4.55
C LEU A 238 -0.91 -7.29 -3.55
N GLY A 239 0.29 -7.54 -4.08
CA GLY A 239 1.49 -7.69 -3.27
C GLY A 239 1.87 -6.40 -2.54
N ALA A 240 2.38 -6.52 -1.32
CA ALA A 240 2.86 -5.37 -0.57
C ALA A 240 3.97 -4.63 -1.34
N GLY A 241 3.85 -3.31 -1.40
CA GLY A 241 4.74 -2.43 -2.15
C GLY A 241 4.26 -2.05 -3.54
N TRP A 242 3.26 -2.74 -4.07
CA TRP A 242 2.67 -2.44 -5.37
C TRP A 242 1.42 -1.59 -5.22
N GLY A 243 1.31 -0.53 -6.01
CA GLY A 243 0.06 0.12 -6.38
C GLY A 243 -0.55 -0.55 -7.62
N TRP A 244 -1.83 -0.28 -7.87
CA TRP A 244 -2.60 -0.80 -8.99
C TRP A 244 -3.41 0.34 -9.57
N ARG A 245 -3.14 0.74 -10.82
CA ARG A 245 -3.77 1.91 -11.45
C ARG A 245 -4.24 1.57 -12.85
N PRO A 246 -5.52 1.29 -13.07
CA PRO A 246 -6.06 1.19 -14.41
C PRO A 246 -6.23 2.58 -15.02
N TYR A 247 -6.06 2.69 -16.33
CA TYR A 247 -6.37 3.93 -17.06
C TYR A 247 -6.96 3.61 -18.43
N ASN A 248 -7.82 4.52 -18.91
CA ASN A 248 -8.62 4.33 -20.13
C ASN A 248 -9.29 2.93 -20.15
N SER A 249 -9.97 2.63 -19.05
CA SER A 249 -10.61 1.34 -18.75
C SER A 249 -12.10 1.54 -18.42
N LYS A 250 -12.93 0.55 -18.71
CA LYS A 250 -14.39 0.62 -18.50
C LYS A 250 -14.85 -0.12 -17.24
N ASN A 251 -14.34 -1.33 -17.05
CA ASN A 251 -14.63 -2.17 -15.88
C ASN A 251 -13.30 -2.56 -15.24
N THR A 252 -13.16 -2.42 -13.93
CA THR A 252 -11.91 -2.71 -13.23
C THR A 252 -12.19 -3.31 -11.86
N VAL A 253 -11.62 -4.48 -11.61
CA VAL A 253 -11.78 -5.23 -10.36
C VAL A 253 -10.41 -5.73 -9.91
N ILE A 254 -9.98 -5.36 -8.70
CA ILE A 254 -8.72 -5.86 -8.12
C ILE A 254 -8.88 -7.31 -7.67
N GLN A 255 -10.01 -7.65 -7.04
CA GLN A 255 -10.26 -8.95 -6.42
C GLN A 255 -11.53 -9.60 -7.00
N ALA A 256 -11.44 -10.11 -8.23
CA ALA A 256 -12.53 -10.84 -8.87
C ALA A 256 -12.51 -12.31 -8.41
N ALA A 257 -13.32 -12.62 -7.40
CA ALA A 257 -13.41 -13.95 -6.82
C ALA A 257 -13.94 -14.98 -7.84
N GLY A 258 -13.28 -16.15 -7.90
CA GLY A 258 -13.65 -17.23 -8.82
C GLY A 258 -13.14 -17.05 -10.25
N GLU A 259 -12.64 -15.86 -10.59
CA GLU A 259 -12.13 -15.57 -11.93
C GLU A 259 -10.69 -16.03 -12.13
N GLY A 260 -9.94 -16.24 -11.04
CA GLY A 260 -8.53 -16.60 -11.05
C GLY A 260 -8.22 -18.04 -11.45
N LEU A 261 -6.93 -18.33 -11.50
CA LEU A 261 -6.41 -19.63 -11.87
C LEU A 261 -6.93 -20.70 -10.89
N ASP A 262 -7.46 -21.80 -11.43
CA ASP A 262 -8.05 -22.87 -10.62
C ASP A 262 -9.22 -22.38 -9.70
N GLY A 263 -9.90 -21.30 -10.09
CA GLY A 263 -11.03 -20.71 -9.34
C GLY A 263 -10.62 -19.76 -8.21
N SER A 264 -9.35 -19.34 -8.19
CA SER A 264 -8.81 -18.36 -7.24
C SER A 264 -9.36 -16.94 -7.49
N VAL A 265 -8.72 -15.92 -6.89
CA VAL A 265 -9.05 -14.51 -7.13
C VAL A 265 -8.07 -13.92 -8.16
N ALA A 266 -8.60 -13.23 -9.17
CA ALA A 266 -7.79 -12.51 -10.17
C ALA A 266 -8.08 -11.01 -10.19
N THR A 267 -7.18 -10.22 -10.77
CA THR A 267 -7.51 -8.85 -11.19
C THR A 267 -8.01 -8.87 -12.61
N CYS A 268 -9.18 -8.26 -12.85
CA CYS A 268 -9.86 -8.28 -14.13
C CYS A 268 -10.19 -6.86 -14.57
N LEU A 269 -10.06 -6.60 -15.88
CA LEU A 269 -10.43 -5.31 -16.44
C LEU A 269 -10.82 -5.37 -17.91
N THR A 270 -11.54 -4.33 -18.32
CA THR A 270 -11.80 -3.97 -19.72
C THR A 270 -10.97 -2.74 -20.07
N SER A 271 -9.93 -2.89 -20.88
CA SER A 271 -9.08 -1.79 -21.36
C SER A 271 -9.52 -1.35 -22.76
N SER A 272 -9.84 -0.07 -22.94
CA SER A 272 -10.07 0.52 -24.27
C SER A 272 -8.74 0.62 -25.06
N ASN A 273 -8.79 1.07 -26.32
CA ASN A 273 -7.59 1.31 -27.12
C ASN A 273 -6.60 2.24 -26.40
N GLY A 274 -5.38 1.77 -26.16
CA GLY A 274 -4.33 2.49 -25.46
C GLY A 274 -4.46 2.46 -23.93
N GLY A 275 -5.51 1.85 -23.38
CA GLY A 275 -5.69 1.65 -21.95
C GLY A 275 -4.86 0.49 -21.39
N ALA A 276 -4.65 0.49 -20.09
CA ALA A 276 -3.85 -0.53 -19.41
C ALA A 276 -4.24 -0.69 -17.94
N VAL A 277 -3.71 -1.74 -17.32
CA VAL A 277 -3.47 -1.79 -15.87
C VAL A 277 -1.99 -1.56 -15.60
N VAL A 278 -1.71 -0.68 -14.64
CA VAL A 278 -0.37 -0.35 -14.18
C VAL A 278 -0.15 -0.93 -12.80
N PHE A 279 0.96 -1.62 -12.61
CA PHE A 279 1.47 -1.98 -11.29
C PHE A 279 2.76 -1.22 -11.04
N ASN A 280 2.84 -0.47 -9.94
CA ASN A 280 4.03 0.35 -9.66
C ASN A 280 4.42 0.39 -8.19
N VAL A 281 5.71 0.62 -7.94
CA VAL A 281 6.28 0.78 -6.60
C VAL A 281 6.68 2.24 -6.39
N ARG A 282 6.06 2.92 -5.42
CA ARG A 282 6.37 4.32 -5.07
C ARG A 282 7.83 4.49 -4.69
N ASP A 283 8.52 5.47 -5.25
CA ASP A 283 9.96 5.68 -5.07
C ASP A 283 10.81 4.40 -5.22
N GLY A 284 10.34 3.42 -6.02
CA GLY A 284 10.99 2.12 -6.16
C GLY A 284 12.41 2.19 -6.72
N TYR A 285 12.85 3.32 -7.24
CA TYR A 285 14.23 3.54 -7.67
C TYR A 285 15.23 3.71 -6.51
N LYS A 286 14.75 3.96 -5.27
CA LYS A 286 15.61 4.15 -4.11
C LYS A 286 16.27 2.82 -3.69
N PRO A 287 17.56 2.82 -3.29
CA PRO A 287 18.25 1.61 -2.84
C PRO A 287 17.46 0.84 -1.78
N GLY A 288 17.36 -0.48 -1.94
CA GLY A 288 16.59 -1.36 -1.06
C GLY A 288 15.11 -1.54 -1.44
N TYR A 289 14.56 -0.69 -2.32
CA TYR A 289 13.15 -0.72 -2.73
C TYR A 289 12.93 -1.07 -4.20
N GLN A 290 14.00 -1.48 -4.90
CA GLN A 290 14.04 -1.72 -6.35
C GLN A 290 13.51 -3.12 -6.70
N PRO A 291 12.23 -3.26 -7.12
CA PRO A 291 11.61 -4.57 -7.28
C PRO A 291 12.27 -5.41 -8.37
N PHE A 292 12.76 -4.78 -9.44
CA PHE A 292 13.37 -5.47 -10.58
C PHE A 292 14.87 -5.72 -10.42
N ALA A 293 15.53 -5.15 -9.41
CA ALA A 293 17.00 -5.22 -9.27
C ALA A 293 17.54 -6.66 -9.15
N LYS A 294 16.74 -7.58 -8.62
CA LYS A 294 17.11 -8.99 -8.42
C LYS A 294 16.33 -9.95 -9.33
N ALA A 295 15.53 -9.43 -10.25
CA ALA A 295 14.62 -10.24 -11.06
C ALA A 295 15.26 -10.60 -12.41
N GLU A 296 15.22 -11.88 -12.76
CA GLU A 296 15.44 -12.48 -14.09
C GLU A 296 14.33 -12.21 -15.10
N ARG A 297 13.10 -12.38 -14.63
CA ARG A 297 11.92 -12.43 -15.49
C ARG A 297 10.65 -12.07 -14.75
N LEU A 298 9.65 -11.70 -15.54
CA LEU A 298 8.27 -11.53 -15.11
C LEU A 298 7.45 -12.75 -15.54
N ASP A 299 6.89 -13.47 -14.57
CA ASP A 299 5.95 -14.56 -14.80
C ASP A 299 4.53 -14.09 -14.47
N PHE A 300 3.54 -14.48 -15.27
CA PHE A 300 2.12 -14.30 -14.94
C PHE A 300 1.23 -15.22 -15.74
N TRP A 301 0.01 -15.42 -15.24
CA TRP A 301 -1.08 -16.08 -15.96
C TRP A 301 -2.08 -15.04 -16.43
N ILE A 302 -2.55 -15.19 -17.66
CA ILE A 302 -3.57 -14.31 -18.22
C ILE A 302 -4.60 -15.09 -19.02
N LYS A 303 -5.87 -14.71 -18.91
CA LYS A 303 -6.95 -15.22 -19.75
C LYS A 303 -7.72 -14.07 -20.38
N SER A 304 -8.40 -14.37 -21.47
CA SER A 304 -9.53 -13.55 -21.92
C SER A 304 -10.66 -13.66 -20.89
N ASN A 305 -11.33 -12.53 -20.60
CA ASN A 305 -12.54 -12.48 -19.80
C ASN A 305 -13.80 -12.17 -20.63
N THR A 306 -13.67 -12.11 -21.95
CA THR A 306 -14.84 -11.89 -22.80
C THR A 306 -15.65 -13.18 -22.95
N LYS A 307 -16.97 -13.04 -23.12
CA LYS A 307 -17.84 -14.17 -23.45
C LYS A 307 -17.85 -14.50 -24.95
N SER A 308 -17.40 -13.57 -25.79
CA SER A 308 -17.41 -13.70 -27.25
C SER A 308 -16.17 -14.39 -27.80
N SER A 309 -16.35 -15.37 -28.69
CA SER A 309 -15.25 -15.90 -29.50
C SER A 309 -14.98 -15.07 -30.77
N ASP A 310 -15.79 -14.04 -31.03
CA ASP A 310 -15.65 -13.19 -32.21
C ASP A 310 -14.46 -12.22 -32.07
N VAL A 311 -13.49 -12.36 -32.98
CA VAL A 311 -12.29 -11.51 -33.09
C VAL A 311 -12.60 -10.05 -33.39
N TYR A 312 -13.80 -9.75 -33.89
CA TYR A 312 -14.27 -8.39 -34.17
C TYR A 312 -15.05 -7.78 -33.01
N ALA A 313 -15.47 -8.58 -32.03
CA ALA A 313 -16.17 -8.10 -30.83
C ALA A 313 -15.22 -7.70 -29.70
N SER A 314 -14.03 -8.34 -29.61
CA SER A 314 -13.05 -8.07 -28.56
C SER A 314 -11.62 -8.23 -29.09
N SER A 315 -10.68 -7.47 -28.51
CA SER A 315 -9.24 -7.64 -28.72
C SER A 315 -8.68 -8.87 -27.99
N THR A 316 -9.47 -9.49 -27.13
CA THR A 316 -9.13 -10.70 -26.38
C THR A 316 -10.23 -11.74 -26.52
N PRO A 317 -10.43 -12.36 -27.70
CA PRO A 317 -11.52 -13.32 -27.90
C PRO A 317 -11.38 -14.54 -27.00
N LYS A 318 -12.52 -15.13 -26.61
CA LYS A 318 -12.55 -16.32 -25.76
C LYS A 318 -11.75 -17.46 -26.40
N GLY A 319 -10.92 -18.13 -25.59
CA GLY A 319 -10.13 -19.30 -26.01
C GLY A 319 -8.87 -18.98 -26.83
N LEU A 320 -8.53 -17.69 -26.98
CA LEU A 320 -7.26 -17.24 -27.56
C LEU A 320 -6.40 -16.51 -26.51
N PRO A 321 -5.06 -16.56 -26.64
CA PRO A 321 -4.18 -15.74 -25.80
C PRO A 321 -4.47 -14.25 -26.00
N PRO A 322 -4.65 -13.48 -24.91
CA PRO A 322 -4.79 -12.03 -25.00
C PRO A 322 -3.63 -11.36 -25.74
N ALA A 323 -3.91 -10.72 -26.88
CA ALA A 323 -2.91 -10.03 -27.70
C ALA A 323 -2.58 -8.62 -27.14
N LEU A 324 -2.13 -8.60 -25.89
CA LEU A 324 -1.78 -7.37 -25.16
C LEU A 324 -0.30 -7.05 -25.30
N LYS A 325 0.07 -5.87 -24.80
CA LYS A 325 1.43 -5.36 -24.73
C LYS A 325 1.89 -5.28 -23.28
N VAL A 326 3.13 -5.65 -23.02
CA VAL A 326 3.79 -5.47 -21.72
C VAL A 326 4.89 -4.43 -21.85
N PHE A 327 4.93 -3.50 -20.91
CA PHE A 327 5.91 -2.41 -20.91
C PHE A 327 6.46 -2.17 -19.50
N LEU A 328 7.74 -1.81 -19.43
CA LEU A 328 8.46 -1.54 -18.18
C LEU A 328 8.99 -0.10 -18.17
N MET A 329 8.80 0.60 -17.06
CA MET A 329 9.23 1.99 -16.93
C MET A 329 9.47 2.43 -15.47
N ASN A 330 9.88 3.68 -15.32
CA ASN A 330 9.83 4.45 -14.08
C ASN A 330 8.92 5.66 -14.28
N ASP A 331 7.75 5.62 -13.64
CA ASP A 331 6.74 6.68 -13.70
C ASP A 331 7.24 8.00 -13.09
N GLU A 332 7.92 7.92 -11.94
CA GLU A 332 8.32 9.07 -11.14
C GLU A 332 9.56 9.78 -11.68
N LYS A 333 10.35 9.08 -12.51
CA LYS A 333 11.53 9.62 -13.20
C LYS A 333 11.28 9.89 -14.68
N ASN A 334 10.10 9.55 -15.22
CA ASN A 334 9.83 9.57 -16.65
C ASN A 334 10.93 8.85 -17.45
N GLN A 335 11.28 7.64 -17.02
CA GLN A 335 12.27 6.81 -17.70
C GLN A 335 11.61 5.54 -18.22
N TRP A 336 12.05 5.02 -19.36
CA TRP A 336 11.46 3.87 -20.02
C TRP A 336 12.53 2.93 -20.54
N CYS A 337 12.17 1.65 -20.66
CA CYS A 337 12.96 0.70 -21.42
C CYS A 337 12.77 0.93 -22.92
N ASN A 338 13.73 0.51 -23.75
CA ASN A 338 13.68 0.77 -25.19
C ASN A 338 12.69 -0.10 -25.95
N LYS A 339 12.24 -1.20 -25.34
CA LYS A 339 11.40 -2.18 -26.01
C LYS A 339 10.18 -2.54 -25.19
N GLU A 340 9.08 -2.68 -25.91
CA GLU A 340 7.81 -3.19 -25.42
C GLU A 340 7.64 -4.64 -25.93
N VAL A 341 6.99 -5.49 -25.14
CA VAL A 341 6.79 -6.90 -25.48
C VAL A 341 5.33 -7.13 -25.87
N MET A 342 5.10 -7.49 -27.13
CA MET A 342 3.78 -7.87 -27.62
C MET A 342 3.53 -9.35 -27.34
N LEU A 343 2.48 -9.68 -26.57
CA LEU A 343 2.19 -11.06 -26.16
C LEU A 343 1.81 -11.99 -27.32
N LYS A 344 1.34 -11.43 -28.44
CA LYS A 344 1.11 -12.19 -29.68
C LYS A 344 2.41 -12.71 -30.32
N ASP A 345 3.53 -12.04 -30.05
CA ASP A 345 4.85 -12.34 -30.62
C ASP A 345 5.69 -13.22 -29.66
N VAL A 346 5.14 -13.56 -28.50
CA VAL A 346 5.77 -14.41 -27.48
C VAL A 346 4.98 -15.70 -27.31
N LYS A 347 5.69 -16.83 -27.37
CA LYS A 347 5.08 -18.14 -27.09
C LYS A 347 4.86 -18.29 -25.58
N TRP A 348 3.61 -18.52 -25.17
CA TRP A 348 3.29 -18.93 -23.80
C TRP A 348 3.91 -20.30 -23.47
N VAL A 349 4.24 -20.53 -22.20
CA VAL A 349 4.99 -21.73 -21.77
C VAL A 349 4.11 -22.82 -21.19
N ALA A 350 2.90 -22.47 -20.73
CA ALA A 350 1.92 -23.41 -20.20
C ALA A 350 0.49 -22.89 -20.42
N ARG A 351 -0.48 -23.81 -20.39
CA ARG A 351 -1.91 -23.51 -20.42
C ARG A 351 -2.63 -24.32 -19.36
N ARG A 352 -3.59 -23.70 -18.66
CA ARG A 352 -4.49 -24.34 -17.69
C ARG A 352 -5.89 -23.78 -17.87
N GLY A 353 -6.82 -24.60 -18.35
CA GLY A 353 -8.13 -24.10 -18.80
C GLY A 353 -7.99 -22.99 -19.83
N ASP A 354 -8.56 -21.82 -19.55
CA ASP A 354 -8.51 -20.63 -20.39
C ASP A 354 -7.30 -19.71 -20.10
N TYR A 355 -6.48 -20.07 -19.12
CA TYR A 355 -5.29 -19.31 -18.74
C TYR A 355 -4.04 -19.72 -19.52
N TYR A 356 -3.27 -18.72 -19.94
CA TYR A 356 -1.98 -18.85 -20.61
C TYR A 356 -0.89 -18.29 -19.70
N LYS A 357 0.20 -19.05 -19.50
CA LYS A 357 1.35 -18.60 -18.72
C LYS A 357 2.40 -17.96 -19.62
N TYR A 358 2.78 -16.73 -19.29
CA TYR A 358 3.92 -16.06 -19.88
C TYR A 358 5.09 -16.03 -18.90
N GLN A 359 6.29 -16.13 -19.45
CA GLN A 359 7.57 -15.96 -18.75
C GLN A 359 8.41 -15.03 -19.62
N LEU A 360 8.52 -13.78 -19.20
CA LEU A 360 9.16 -12.70 -19.97
C LEU A 360 10.51 -12.37 -19.33
N PRO A 361 11.65 -12.84 -19.87
CA PRO A 361 12.97 -12.39 -19.44
C PRO A 361 13.07 -10.86 -19.48
N LEU A 362 13.62 -10.25 -18.42
CA LEU A 362 13.75 -8.79 -18.36
C LEU A 362 14.69 -8.23 -19.44
N SER A 363 15.58 -9.06 -20.00
CA SER A 363 16.41 -8.72 -21.15
C SER A 363 15.61 -8.40 -22.41
N MET A 364 14.35 -8.86 -22.53
CA MET A 364 13.49 -8.57 -23.68
C MET A 364 13.08 -7.10 -23.78
N PHE A 365 13.15 -6.35 -22.68
CA PHE A 365 12.69 -4.96 -22.62
C PHE A 365 13.79 -3.94 -22.90
N GLU A 366 15.07 -4.36 -22.91
CA GLU A 366 16.21 -3.49 -23.22
C GLU A 366 16.25 -2.22 -22.32
N CYS A 367 16.19 -2.44 -21.00
CA CYS A 367 16.15 -1.38 -19.96
C CYS A 367 17.54 -0.83 -19.55
N THR A 368 18.60 -1.18 -20.26
CA THR A 368 19.99 -0.88 -19.88
C THR A 368 20.60 0.18 -20.82
N GLU A 369 21.84 0.00 -21.25
CA GLU A 369 22.58 0.99 -22.04
C GLU A 369 21.80 1.42 -23.29
N GLY A 370 21.74 2.74 -23.51
CA GLY A 370 20.97 3.34 -24.59
C GLY A 370 19.48 3.56 -24.29
N SER A 371 18.94 3.09 -23.15
CA SER A 371 17.59 3.44 -22.70
C SER A 371 17.59 4.64 -21.77
N SER A 372 16.46 5.34 -21.65
CA SER A 372 16.33 6.44 -20.67
C SER A 372 16.29 5.93 -19.22
N ALA A 373 15.94 4.65 -19.02
CA ALA A 373 16.06 3.96 -17.74
C ALA A 373 17.51 3.77 -17.30
N GLN A 374 18.45 3.58 -18.23
CA GLN A 374 19.88 3.34 -18.04
C GLN A 374 20.24 2.05 -17.26
N SER A 375 19.38 1.60 -16.34
CA SER A 375 19.54 0.41 -15.51
C SER A 375 18.18 -0.17 -15.14
N ILE A 376 18.09 -1.50 -15.05
CA ILE A 376 16.91 -2.20 -14.55
C ILE A 376 16.57 -1.83 -13.09
N THR A 377 17.56 -1.40 -12.31
CA THR A 377 17.36 -0.93 -10.93
C THR A 377 16.55 0.35 -10.83
N ASN A 378 16.43 1.10 -11.93
CA ASN A 378 15.60 2.30 -11.98
C ASN A 378 14.14 1.98 -12.31
N ILE A 379 13.84 0.77 -12.81
CA ILE A 379 12.47 0.39 -13.16
C ILE A 379 11.67 0.11 -11.88
N ASN A 380 10.43 0.62 -11.82
CA ASN A 380 9.52 0.41 -10.71
C ASN A 380 8.07 0.18 -11.15
N ARG A 381 7.81 0.08 -12.46
CA ARG A 381 6.47 0.00 -13.03
C ARG A 381 6.42 -1.04 -14.14
N VAL A 382 5.32 -1.80 -14.18
CA VAL A 382 4.94 -2.70 -15.26
C VAL A 382 3.51 -2.41 -15.70
N ASP A 383 3.31 -2.36 -17.01
CA ASP A 383 2.03 -2.09 -17.64
C ASP A 383 1.60 -3.31 -18.45
N ILE A 384 0.33 -3.69 -18.35
CA ILE A 384 -0.33 -4.62 -19.27
C ILE A 384 -1.37 -3.82 -20.05
N ALA A 385 -1.07 -3.52 -21.30
CA ALA A 385 -1.76 -2.53 -22.12
C ALA A 385 -2.44 -3.14 -23.35
N ASN A 386 -3.59 -2.57 -23.70
CA ASN A 386 -4.28 -2.87 -24.94
C ASN A 386 -3.77 -1.97 -26.07
N ALA A 387 -3.03 -2.55 -27.01
CA ALA A 387 -2.52 -1.85 -28.19
C ALA A 387 -3.44 -1.98 -29.42
N ASN A 388 -4.62 -2.58 -29.26
CA ASN A 388 -5.58 -2.81 -30.34
C ASN A 388 -6.71 -1.77 -30.28
N GLU A 389 -7.37 -1.55 -31.42
CA GLU A 389 -8.45 -0.55 -31.54
C GLU A 389 -9.71 -0.89 -30.73
N ARG A 390 -9.97 -2.18 -30.48
CA ARG A 390 -11.14 -2.65 -29.76
C ARG A 390 -10.85 -2.85 -28.28
N ASP A 391 -11.89 -2.89 -27.46
CA ASP A 391 -11.74 -3.20 -26.04
C ASP A 391 -11.14 -4.59 -25.82
N ALA A 392 -10.29 -4.69 -24.81
CA ALA A 392 -9.71 -5.94 -24.33
C ALA A 392 -10.27 -6.27 -22.95
N ASP A 393 -10.95 -7.42 -22.83
CA ASP A 393 -11.42 -7.97 -21.56
C ASP A 393 -10.49 -9.10 -21.12
N TYR A 394 -9.84 -8.95 -19.98
CA TYR A 394 -8.87 -9.95 -19.50
C TYR A 394 -8.77 -9.99 -17.98
N CYS A 395 -8.28 -11.12 -17.48
CA CYS A 395 -7.93 -11.31 -16.07
C CYS A 395 -6.47 -11.77 -15.95
N ILE A 396 -5.76 -11.23 -14.98
CA ILE A 396 -4.37 -11.57 -14.64
C ILE A 396 -4.36 -12.23 -13.27
N ASP A 397 -3.55 -13.29 -13.13
CA ASP A 397 -3.31 -13.95 -11.86
C ASP A 397 -1.83 -14.38 -11.73
N GLU A 398 -1.39 -14.64 -10.50
CA GLU A 398 -0.07 -15.18 -10.16
C GLU A 398 1.09 -14.42 -10.84
N MET A 399 1.03 -13.08 -10.81
CA MET A 399 2.04 -12.19 -11.39
C MET A 399 3.21 -12.00 -10.42
N VAL A 400 4.42 -12.37 -10.84
CA VAL A 400 5.60 -12.44 -9.98
C VAL A 400 6.90 -12.11 -10.71
N LEU A 401 7.79 -11.42 -10.02
CA LEU A 401 9.18 -11.23 -10.39
C LEU A 401 10.02 -12.40 -9.86
N VAL A 402 10.69 -13.13 -10.77
CA VAL A 402 11.46 -14.33 -10.43
C VAL A 402 12.95 -14.03 -10.50
N SER A 403 13.70 -14.42 -9.47
CA SER A 403 15.16 -14.22 -9.36
C SER A 403 16.00 -15.39 -9.89
N GLN A 404 17.28 -15.11 -10.09
CA GLN A 404 18.27 -16.08 -10.58
C GLN A 404 18.55 -17.15 -9.54
N GLY A 405 18.41 -18.42 -9.93
CA GLY A 405 18.56 -19.57 -9.03
C GLY A 405 17.30 -20.01 -8.29
N SER A 406 16.16 -19.34 -8.48
CA SER A 406 14.86 -19.81 -7.94
C SER A 406 14.28 -21.01 -8.71
N SER A 407 14.93 -21.42 -9.81
CA SER A 407 14.54 -22.58 -10.61
C SER A 407 15.00 -23.88 -9.94
N GLY A 408 14.25 -24.41 -8.98
CA GLY A 408 14.47 -25.80 -8.55
C GLY A 408 13.98 -26.19 -7.16
N SER A 409 13.68 -25.25 -6.28
CA SER A 409 12.91 -25.55 -5.06
C SER A 409 11.51 -25.01 -5.27
N SER A 410 10.52 -25.89 -5.27
CA SER A 410 9.13 -25.53 -5.04
C SER A 410 9.09 -24.65 -3.79
N GLY A 411 9.00 -23.33 -3.98
CA GLY A 411 8.43 -22.42 -2.97
C GLY A 411 6.99 -22.82 -2.59
N GLY A 412 6.44 -23.84 -3.27
CA GLY A 412 5.33 -24.65 -2.79
C GLY A 412 5.60 -25.30 -1.43
N ASP A 413 6.77 -25.82 -1.08
CA ASP A 413 6.94 -26.56 0.18
C ASP A 413 6.89 -25.66 1.42
N GLU A 414 7.46 -24.45 1.34
CA GLU A 414 7.42 -23.49 2.45
C GLU A 414 6.03 -22.83 2.57
N LEU A 415 5.36 -22.56 1.44
CA LEU A 415 3.98 -22.03 1.44
C LEU A 415 2.93 -23.09 1.77
N GLN A 416 3.15 -24.36 1.40
CA GLN A 416 2.28 -25.50 1.70
C GLN A 416 2.49 -25.95 3.15
N GLN A 417 3.70 -25.82 3.71
CA GLN A 417 3.90 -25.87 5.17
C GLN A 417 3.18 -24.72 5.88
N GLN A 418 3.21 -23.49 5.35
CA GLN A 418 2.46 -22.37 5.93
C GLN A 418 0.94 -22.55 5.82
N GLN A 419 0.42 -23.09 4.71
CA GLN A 419 -1.00 -23.41 4.55
C GLN A 419 -1.43 -24.58 5.45
N GLN A 420 -0.59 -25.61 5.60
CA GLN A 420 -0.84 -26.71 6.54
C GLN A 420 -0.81 -26.22 7.99
N GLN A 421 0.12 -25.34 8.36
CA GLN A 421 0.14 -24.73 9.69
C GLN A 421 -1.10 -23.84 9.93
N GLN A 422 -1.58 -23.10 8.93
CA GLN A 422 -2.82 -22.33 9.04
C GLN A 422 -4.06 -23.21 9.20
N GLN A 423 -4.17 -24.30 8.43
CA GLN A 423 -5.27 -25.25 8.59
C GLN A 423 -5.25 -25.93 9.97
N GLN A 424 -4.08 -26.30 10.47
CA GLN A 424 -3.94 -26.87 11.82
C GLN A 424 -4.31 -25.85 12.91
N GLN A 425 -3.93 -24.57 12.76
CA GLN A 425 -4.31 -23.51 13.70
C GLN A 425 -5.82 -23.23 13.68
N GLN A 426 -6.46 -23.23 12.50
CA GLN A 426 -7.92 -23.06 12.40
C GLN A 426 -8.67 -24.25 13.02
N GLN A 427 -8.19 -25.48 12.80
CA GLN A 427 -8.77 -26.68 13.42
C GLN A 427 -8.61 -26.66 14.95
N GLN A 428 -7.46 -26.21 15.48
CA GLN A 428 -7.27 -26.04 16.92
C GLN A 428 -8.16 -24.93 17.53
N GLN A 429 -8.39 -23.84 16.81
CA GLN A 429 -9.29 -22.77 17.25
C GLN A 429 -10.76 -23.23 17.24
N GLN A 430 -11.15 -24.05 16.27
CA GLN A 430 -12.51 -24.62 16.22
C GLN A 430 -12.72 -25.68 17.31
N ALA A 431 -11.72 -26.51 17.61
CA ALA A 431 -11.78 -27.48 18.70
C ALA A 431 -11.88 -26.81 20.08
N THR A 432 -11.10 -25.77 20.32
CA THR A 432 -11.17 -25.01 21.59
C THR A 432 -12.46 -24.20 21.75
N ALA A 433 -13.08 -23.78 20.64
CA ALA A 433 -14.41 -23.18 20.66
C ALA A 433 -15.52 -24.20 20.97
N ALA A 434 -15.41 -25.44 20.49
CA ALA A 434 -16.38 -26.51 20.78
C ALA A 434 -16.36 -26.95 22.25
N ASP A 435 -15.17 -27.02 22.87
CA ASP A 435 -15.03 -27.38 24.29
C ASP A 435 -15.57 -26.30 25.25
N MET A 436 -15.68 -25.04 24.81
CA MET A 436 -16.25 -23.95 25.61
C MET A 436 -17.79 -23.94 25.65
N TYR A 437 -18.46 -24.67 24.75
CA TYR A 437 -19.92 -24.70 24.64
C TYR A 437 -20.54 -26.07 24.90
N GLY A 438 -19.83 -26.96 25.62
CA GLY A 438 -20.37 -28.22 26.14
C GLY A 438 -21.45 -27.98 27.20
N PHE A 439 -22.65 -27.59 26.76
CA PHE A 439 -23.86 -27.60 27.56
C PHE A 439 -24.38 -29.04 27.69
N ASP A 440 -24.02 -29.70 28.79
CA ASP A 440 -24.81 -30.81 29.33
C ASP A 440 -26.20 -30.27 29.71
N SER A 441 -27.18 -30.45 28.83
CA SER A 441 -28.59 -30.29 29.16
C SER A 441 -29.18 -31.63 29.58
N PRO A 442 -29.66 -31.80 30.83
CA PRO A 442 -30.33 -33.02 31.24
C PRO A 442 -31.70 -33.11 30.56
N ALA A 443 -31.96 -34.27 29.98
CA ALA A 443 -33.20 -34.62 29.32
C ALA A 443 -34.40 -34.56 30.29
N PHE A 444 -35.42 -33.80 29.92
CA PHE A 444 -36.77 -33.99 30.43
C PHE A 444 -37.42 -35.17 29.69
N GLN A 445 -37.80 -36.21 30.43
CA GLN A 445 -38.72 -37.26 29.97
C GLN A 445 -40.14 -36.97 30.48
N PRO A 446 -41.18 -37.45 29.78
CA PRO A 446 -42.57 -36.97 29.89
C PRO A 446 -43.23 -37.21 31.24
#